data_AF-A0A8J8W9X9-F1
#
_entry.id   AF-A0A8J8W9X9-F1
#
_cell.length_a   1.000
_cell.length_b   1.000
_cell.length_c   1.000
_cell.angle_alpha   90.00
_cell.angle_beta   90.00
_cell.angle_gamma   90.00
#
_symmetry.space_group_name_H-M   'P 1'
#
loop_
_entity.id
_entity.type
_entity.pdbx_description
1 polymer ?
#
loop_
_entity_poly.entity_id
_entity_poly.type
_entity_poly.pdbx_seq_one_letter_code
_entity_poly.pdbx_strand_id
1 'polypeptide(L)'
;MVLLTKSKDRAYPFSLDFSSREDDEPREVNVKDIKAQFFFEQPDEKLIPTCFLEMAEASKTIREIPWIFRTTPENAKKVDFWKWPIFDLRWRETFRSLIEVPKLKLGAWEGGVEQCFLALAEGNRDAQADVLYHLMEDIWVGMTLNDDPSQGKPRLFEWTFSYLTGYREKHRDGPQTEGMMSTSYDDAKSPTPILPFCITNYEEPMDTALSDRFKVILGQLSRHARVLPVPGDRIPDQEVFVLGQHGSKVHLMRAFFPGWKLSSIWCGRELRRPAARNETPSPSSSRGSSPSDKSSPPRSSSSPAASSTWKPEDEPAKPEATHPSKAQRAASKLKRFYSASNIRRVLQCFEATKRKVDDSEFNTRSFRVDCTHEYDLWKKDDFTAAVRVLLALYYYLQSGDARCGILMVKNREKFDFGPESSSPDRDAADETKTEKSPPDKDANEPNHEDAASCDGKGSKEQPGFKTPPSDLSEKLETLRLKASKSPIAFEKKPEENSPSQDHSEQSACPWFTTLKRSPRGSKRT
;
A
#
# COMPACT_ATOMS: atom_id res chain seq x y z
N MET A 1 48.70 -1.82 32.56
CA MET A 1 49.20 -0.77 31.66
C MET A 1 49.27 -1.36 30.26
N VAL A 2 48.17 -1.28 29.50
CA VAL A 2 48.11 -1.76 28.11
C VAL A 2 47.97 -0.51 27.24
N LEU A 3 48.94 -0.34 26.35
CA LEU A 3 49.14 0.85 25.52
C LEU A 3 47.96 1.02 24.54
N LEU A 4 47.19 2.09 24.72
CA LEU A 4 46.30 2.65 23.71
C LEU A 4 47.16 3.08 22.51
N THR A 5 47.14 2.29 21.45
CA THR A 5 47.70 2.67 20.16
C THR A 5 46.82 3.76 19.55
N LYS A 6 47.44 4.90 19.24
CA LYS A 6 46.84 6.00 18.50
C LYS A 6 46.31 5.47 17.16
N SER A 7 44.98 5.39 17.04
CA SER A 7 44.30 5.20 15.77
C SER A 7 44.71 6.35 14.85
N LYS A 8 45.49 6.03 13.81
CA LYS A 8 45.67 6.93 12.67
C LYS A 8 44.28 7.15 12.08
N ASP A 9 43.82 8.39 12.07
CA ASP A 9 42.66 8.82 11.30
C ASP A 9 42.83 8.29 9.88
N ARG A 10 42.10 7.21 9.55
CA ARG A 10 41.88 6.83 8.16
C ARG A 10 41.09 7.99 7.59
N ALA A 11 41.80 8.90 6.92
CA ALA A 11 41.18 9.82 5.99
C ALA A 11 40.39 8.95 5.01
N TYR A 12 39.07 8.85 5.24
CA TYR A 12 38.19 8.13 4.34
C TYR A 12 38.32 8.85 2.99
N PRO A 13 38.77 8.18 1.91
CA PRO A 13 38.98 8.81 0.60
C PRO A 13 37.66 9.25 -0.07
N PHE A 14 36.54 9.14 0.65
CA PHE A 14 35.20 9.51 0.22
C PHE A 14 34.63 10.66 1.07
N SER A 15 35.46 11.60 1.51
CA SER A 15 34.96 12.90 1.98
C SER A 15 34.33 13.62 0.79
N LEU A 16 33.11 13.23 0.45
CA LEU A 16 32.29 13.84 -0.58
C LEU A 16 32.00 15.26 -0.10
N ASP A 17 32.45 16.25 -0.87
CA ASP A 17 32.01 17.62 -0.76
C ASP A 17 30.50 17.66 -1.03
N PHE A 18 29.70 17.42 0.00
CA PHE A 18 28.24 17.56 -0.04
C PHE A 18 27.79 19.04 -0.06
N SER A 19 28.73 19.99 0.01
CA SER A 19 28.40 21.40 -0.11
C SER A 19 28.11 21.73 -1.58
N SER A 20 26.83 22.03 -1.88
CA SER A 20 26.32 22.73 -3.07
C SER A 20 25.80 21.92 -4.27
N ARG A 21 25.43 20.64 -4.12
CA ARG A 21 24.52 20.06 -5.13
C ARG A 21 23.22 20.85 -5.09
N GLU A 22 22.78 21.37 -6.25
CA GLU A 22 21.47 21.98 -6.38
C GLU A 22 20.43 20.95 -5.92
N ASP A 23 19.67 21.27 -4.88
CA ASP A 23 18.81 20.35 -4.09
C ASP A 23 17.76 19.58 -4.93
N ASP A 24 17.68 19.83 -6.23
CA ASP A 24 16.70 19.25 -7.16
C ASP A 24 17.28 18.19 -8.12
N GLU A 25 18.61 17.95 -8.17
CA GLU A 25 19.17 16.95 -9.10
C GLU A 25 18.91 15.51 -8.61
N PRO A 26 18.23 14.65 -9.40
CA PRO A 26 17.97 13.28 -8.98
C PRO A 26 19.25 12.45 -8.91
N ARG A 27 19.33 11.58 -7.91
CA ARG A 27 20.39 10.57 -7.83
C ARG A 27 20.03 9.37 -8.69
N GLU A 28 20.86 9.11 -9.68
CA GLU A 28 20.60 8.05 -10.65
C GLU A 28 21.33 6.76 -10.28
N VAL A 29 20.61 5.63 -10.27
CA VAL A 29 21.20 4.31 -10.12
C VAL A 29 20.71 3.38 -11.21
N ASN A 30 21.57 2.45 -11.64
CA ASN A 30 21.26 1.48 -12.67
C ASN A 30 21.16 0.09 -12.05
N VAL A 31 20.02 -0.57 -12.23
CA VAL A 31 19.83 -1.98 -11.92
C VAL A 31 19.70 -2.73 -13.24
N LYS A 32 20.81 -3.35 -13.64
CA LYS A 32 21.00 -3.94 -14.97
C LYS A 32 20.81 -2.86 -16.06
N ASP A 33 19.74 -2.96 -16.84
CA ASP A 33 19.36 -2.11 -17.96
C ASP A 33 18.18 -1.18 -17.64
N ILE A 34 17.70 -1.19 -16.40
CA ILE A 34 16.71 -0.24 -15.89
C ILE A 34 17.42 0.83 -15.04
N LYS A 35 17.09 2.08 -15.32
CA LYS A 35 17.52 3.26 -14.59
C LYS A 35 16.46 3.70 -13.60
N ALA A 36 16.89 4.06 -12.39
CA ALA A 36 16.06 4.69 -11.38
C ALA A 36 16.61 6.07 -11.03
N GLN A 37 15.71 7.06 -10.96
CA GLN A 37 16.00 8.44 -10.56
C GLN A 37 15.36 8.69 -9.20
N PHE A 38 16.20 8.78 -8.18
CA PHE A 38 15.78 9.04 -6.81
C PHE A 38 15.73 10.54 -6.54
N PHE A 39 14.57 11.02 -6.13
CA PHE A 39 14.34 12.39 -5.68
C PHE A 39 14.14 12.36 -4.18
N PHE A 40 15.06 12.94 -3.42
CA PHE A 40 15.00 12.98 -1.96
C PHE A 40 14.20 14.19 -1.48
N GLU A 41 13.83 14.17 -0.19
CA GLU A 41 13.19 15.30 0.50
C GLU A 41 11.94 15.83 -0.21
N GLN A 42 11.23 14.96 -0.92
CA GLN A 42 10.02 15.34 -1.61
C GLN A 42 8.90 15.59 -0.58
N PRO A 43 8.06 16.62 -0.81
CA PRO A 43 6.92 16.89 0.05
C PRO A 43 5.94 15.71 0.02
N ASP A 44 5.28 15.47 1.15
CA ASP A 44 4.40 14.30 1.34
C ASP A 44 3.30 14.21 0.28
N GLU A 45 2.81 15.34 -0.22
CA GLU A 45 1.73 15.44 -1.23
C GLU A 45 2.16 14.89 -2.61
N LYS A 46 3.48 14.81 -2.87
CA LYS A 46 4.00 14.13 -4.06
C LYS A 46 3.91 12.61 -3.93
N LEU A 47 4.08 12.08 -2.72
CA LEU A 47 4.02 10.64 -2.49
C LEU A 47 2.59 10.14 -2.24
N ILE A 48 1.78 10.90 -1.51
CA ILE A 48 0.44 10.50 -1.09
C ILE A 48 -0.56 11.59 -1.48
N PRO A 49 -1.74 11.25 -2.03
CA PRO A 49 -2.75 12.26 -2.34
C PRO A 49 -3.18 13.08 -1.13
N THR A 50 -3.30 14.40 -1.34
CA THR A 50 -3.55 15.40 -0.28
C THR A 50 -4.78 15.05 0.55
N CYS A 51 -5.83 14.54 -0.08
CA CYS A 51 -7.06 14.15 0.62
C CYS A 51 -6.82 13.07 1.69
N PHE A 52 -5.87 12.16 1.50
CA PHE A 52 -5.55 11.14 2.50
C PHE A 52 -4.66 11.69 3.62
N LEU A 53 -3.81 12.69 3.33
CA LEU A 53 -3.06 13.43 4.35
C LEU A 53 -4.00 14.23 5.26
N GLU A 54 -5.00 14.91 4.69
CA GLU A 54 -6.06 15.60 5.43
C GLU A 54 -6.90 14.64 6.28
N MET A 55 -7.22 13.45 5.74
CA MET A 55 -7.91 12.41 6.50
C MET A 55 -7.07 11.90 7.67
N ALA A 56 -5.77 11.71 7.47
CA ALA A 56 -4.86 11.33 8.53
C ALA A 56 -4.81 12.39 9.63
N GLU A 57 -4.66 13.67 9.27
CA GLU A 57 -4.66 14.80 10.21
C GLU A 57 -5.95 14.91 11.04
N ALA A 58 -7.09 14.58 10.44
CA ALA A 58 -8.36 14.52 11.15
C ALA A 58 -8.48 13.34 12.13
N SER A 59 -7.64 12.31 11.99
CA SER A 59 -7.71 11.08 12.79
C SER A 59 -7.31 11.29 14.25
N LYS A 60 -7.96 10.54 15.15
CA LYS A 60 -7.64 10.52 16.58
C LYS A 60 -6.22 10.01 16.83
N THR A 61 -5.73 9.08 16.01
CA THR A 61 -4.40 8.47 16.15
C THR A 61 -3.27 9.51 16.13
N ILE A 62 -3.41 10.58 15.35
CA ILE A 62 -2.41 11.67 15.29
C ILE A 62 -2.48 12.57 16.52
N ARG A 63 -3.68 12.76 17.07
CA ARG A 63 -3.89 13.61 18.26
C ARG A 63 -3.37 12.97 19.54
N GLU A 64 -3.17 11.66 19.53
CA GLU A 64 -2.60 10.90 20.64
C GLU A 64 -1.08 11.08 20.71
N ILE A 65 -0.65 12.14 21.41
CA ILE A 65 0.77 12.39 21.68
C ILE A 65 1.34 11.23 22.53
N PRO A 66 2.40 10.53 22.08
CA PRO A 66 3.07 9.52 22.88
C PRO A 66 3.47 10.04 24.27
N TRP A 67 3.33 9.21 25.30
CA TRP A 67 3.63 9.61 26.68
C TRP A 67 5.01 10.26 26.84
N ILE A 68 6.02 9.74 26.14
CA ILE A 68 7.40 10.22 26.21
C ILE A 68 7.55 11.71 25.83
N PHE A 69 6.73 12.19 24.89
CA PHE A 69 6.73 13.60 24.48
C PHE A 69 5.89 14.51 25.37
N ARG A 70 5.06 13.96 26.26
CA ARG A 70 4.29 14.76 27.24
C ARG A 70 5.18 15.30 28.35
N THR A 71 6.20 14.52 28.73
CA THR A 71 7.14 14.88 29.81
C THR A 71 8.24 15.82 29.31
N THR A 72 8.78 15.55 28.11
CA THR A 72 9.86 16.35 27.53
C THR A 72 9.58 16.56 26.04
N PRO A 73 9.01 17.70 25.64
CA PRO A 73 8.49 17.87 24.28
C PRO A 73 9.59 17.87 23.20
N GLU A 74 10.82 18.27 23.55
CA GLU A 74 11.88 18.47 22.55
C GLU A 74 12.77 17.24 22.32
N ASN A 75 13.00 16.39 23.32
CA ASN A 75 13.91 15.26 23.17
C ASN A 75 13.52 14.07 24.07
N ALA A 76 12.91 13.07 23.44
CA ALA A 76 12.46 11.86 24.11
C ALA A 76 13.61 10.97 24.60
N LYS A 77 14.84 11.11 24.09
CA LYS A 77 15.99 10.25 24.46
C LYS A 77 16.39 10.34 25.94
N LYS A 78 16.03 11.44 26.62
CA LYS A 78 16.39 11.68 28.03
C LYS A 78 15.36 11.14 29.02
N VAL A 79 14.20 10.71 28.54
CA VAL A 79 13.13 10.23 29.41
C VAL A 79 13.46 8.83 29.88
N ASP A 80 13.30 8.60 31.18
CA ASP A 80 13.43 7.27 31.76
C ASP A 80 12.28 6.38 31.29
N PHE A 81 12.59 5.45 30.38
CA PHE A 81 11.62 4.53 29.79
C PHE A 81 10.93 3.65 30.84
N TRP A 82 11.57 3.37 31.98
CA TRP A 82 10.98 2.55 33.03
C TRP A 82 9.85 3.24 33.78
N LYS A 83 9.72 4.56 33.62
CA LYS A 83 8.61 5.35 34.17
C LYS A 83 7.39 5.39 33.25
N TRP A 84 7.41 4.68 32.13
CA TRP A 84 6.28 4.61 31.21
C TRP A 84 5.04 4.05 31.94
N PRO A 85 3.89 4.75 31.94
CA PRO A 85 2.70 4.32 32.67
C PRO A 85 2.19 2.97 32.19
N ILE A 86 1.80 2.10 33.13
CA ILE A 86 1.31 0.74 32.83
C ILE A 86 0.06 0.76 31.92
N PHE A 87 -0.77 1.80 32.03
CA PHE A 87 -2.02 1.93 31.29
C PHE A 87 -1.89 2.63 29.93
N ASP A 88 -0.76 3.30 29.67
CA ASP A 88 -0.50 3.94 28.38
C ASP A 88 0.38 2.98 27.59
N LEU A 89 -0.21 2.04 26.85
CA LEU A 89 0.58 1.05 26.09
C LEU A 89 0.93 1.54 24.67
N ARG A 90 0.29 2.62 24.24
CA ARG A 90 0.40 3.15 22.88
C ARG A 90 1.82 3.62 22.59
N TRP A 91 2.39 3.18 21.47
CA TRP A 91 3.76 3.51 21.06
C TRP A 91 4.86 2.97 21.97
N ARG A 92 4.53 2.31 23.09
CA ARG A 92 5.53 1.88 24.08
C ARG A 92 6.55 0.91 23.48
N GLU A 93 6.08 -0.06 22.71
CA GLU A 93 6.96 -1.06 22.06
C GLU A 93 7.79 -0.45 20.92
N THR A 94 7.22 0.53 20.21
CA THR A 94 7.96 1.33 19.21
C THR A 94 9.16 2.03 19.87
N PHE A 95 8.95 2.74 20.98
CA PHE A 95 10.04 3.42 21.69
C PHE A 95 10.98 2.46 22.43
N ARG A 96 10.49 1.30 22.90
CA ARG A 96 11.37 0.26 23.47
C ARG A 96 12.40 -0.19 22.45
N SER A 97 11.93 -0.54 21.25
CA SER A 97 12.78 -1.00 20.16
C SER A 97 13.72 0.12 19.69
N LEU A 98 13.24 1.37 19.68
CA LEU A 98 14.02 2.54 19.29
C LEU A 98 15.23 2.80 20.23
N ILE A 99 15.19 2.35 21.49
CA ILE A 99 16.34 2.47 22.41
C ILE A 99 17.50 1.56 21.96
N GLU A 100 17.18 0.42 21.34
CA GLU A 100 18.14 -0.60 20.93
C GLU A 100 18.72 -0.35 19.53
N VAL A 101 18.10 0.52 18.73
CA VAL A 101 18.57 0.80 17.37
C VAL A 101 19.98 1.41 17.34
N PRO A 102 20.76 1.16 16.27
CA PRO A 102 22.04 1.80 16.04
C PRO A 102 21.93 3.34 16.13
N LYS A 103 22.84 3.95 16.91
CA LYS A 103 22.86 5.40 17.12
C LYS A 103 23.54 6.13 15.96
N LEU A 104 22.89 6.11 14.81
CA LEU A 104 23.36 6.75 13.59
C LEU A 104 23.21 8.28 13.72
N LYS A 105 24.29 9.00 13.44
CA LYS A 105 24.32 10.47 13.57
C LYS A 105 23.77 11.15 12.32
N LEU A 106 24.19 10.67 11.16
CA LEU A 106 23.76 11.16 9.86
C LEU A 106 22.53 10.40 9.40
N GLY A 107 21.73 11.06 8.57
CA GLY A 107 20.63 10.44 7.85
C GLY A 107 21.12 9.55 6.72
N ALA A 108 20.27 8.65 6.23
CA ALA A 108 20.60 7.89 5.04
C ALA A 108 20.92 8.86 3.89
N TRP A 109 20.04 9.82 3.62
CA TRP A 109 20.20 10.78 2.50
C TRP A 109 21.42 11.69 2.64
N GLU A 110 21.90 11.88 3.87
CA GLU A 110 23.08 12.66 4.23
C GLU A 110 24.40 11.85 4.15
N GLY A 111 24.36 10.65 3.56
CA GLY A 111 25.54 9.76 3.46
C GLY A 111 25.78 8.89 4.70
N GLY A 112 24.81 8.82 5.63
CA GLY A 112 24.92 8.02 6.85
C GLY A 112 25.08 6.52 6.61
N VAL A 113 24.63 6.01 5.46
CA VAL A 113 24.80 4.60 5.06
C VAL A 113 26.28 4.24 4.88
N GLU A 114 27.12 5.20 4.50
CA GLU A 114 28.55 5.00 4.25
C GLU A 114 29.41 5.16 5.51
N GLN A 115 28.80 5.63 6.61
CA GLN A 115 29.50 5.96 7.86
C GLN A 115 28.80 5.35 9.07
N CYS A 116 28.24 4.15 8.91
CA CYS A 116 27.44 3.50 9.94
C CYS A 116 28.09 2.29 10.59
N PHE A 117 29.24 1.79 10.10
CA PHE A 117 29.81 0.51 10.54
C PHE A 117 29.97 0.39 12.07
N LEU A 118 30.58 1.39 12.72
CA LEU A 118 30.80 1.36 14.16
C LEU A 118 29.48 1.34 14.94
N ALA A 119 28.53 2.19 14.55
CA ALA A 119 27.25 2.28 15.23
C ALA A 119 26.37 1.04 14.99
N LEU A 120 26.46 0.41 13.81
CA LEU A 120 25.82 -0.88 13.53
C LEU A 120 26.45 -2.02 14.33
N ALA A 121 27.76 -1.99 14.56
CA ALA A 121 28.45 -3.00 15.37
C ALA A 121 28.12 -2.88 16.88
N GLU A 122 27.85 -1.66 17.35
CA GLU A 122 27.48 -1.39 18.74
C GLU A 122 25.98 -1.56 19.03
N GLY A 123 25.11 -1.37 18.04
CA GLY A 123 23.65 -1.39 18.18
C GLY A 123 22.99 -2.70 17.73
N ASN A 124 21.72 -2.87 18.09
CA ASN A 124 20.90 -3.97 17.57
C ASN A 124 20.28 -3.56 16.24
N ARG A 125 20.89 -3.96 15.13
CA ARG A 125 20.38 -3.66 13.79
C ARG A 125 18.95 -4.16 13.56
N ASP A 126 18.60 -5.34 14.09
CA ASP A 126 17.29 -5.97 13.91
C ASP A 126 16.18 -5.19 14.64
N ALA A 127 16.52 -4.45 15.69
CA ALA A 127 15.59 -3.56 16.39
C ALA A 127 15.01 -2.47 15.47
N GLN A 128 15.67 -2.14 14.36
CA GLN A 128 15.09 -1.23 13.36
C GLN A 128 13.85 -1.84 12.71
N ALA A 129 13.86 -3.15 12.42
CA ALA A 129 12.70 -3.82 11.86
C ALA A 129 11.55 -3.88 12.88
N ASP A 130 11.88 -4.12 14.15
CA ASP A 130 10.92 -4.11 15.26
C ASP A 130 10.26 -2.73 15.44
N VAL A 131 11.03 -1.64 15.31
CA VAL A 131 10.48 -0.27 15.31
C VAL A 131 9.44 -0.12 14.19
N LEU A 132 9.78 -0.48 12.95
CA LEU A 132 8.82 -0.37 11.83
C LEU A 132 7.58 -1.24 12.07
N TYR A 133 7.76 -2.46 12.57
CA TYR A 133 6.66 -3.37 12.87
C TYR A 133 5.72 -2.79 13.93
N HIS A 134 6.25 -2.39 15.08
CA HIS A 134 5.44 -1.85 16.18
C HIS A 134 4.81 -0.51 15.82
N LEU A 135 5.51 0.35 15.07
CA LEU A 135 4.96 1.60 14.57
C LEU A 135 3.74 1.35 13.67
N MET A 136 3.87 0.43 12.72
CA MET A 136 2.78 0.06 11.81
C MET A 136 1.67 -0.70 12.53
N GLU A 137 1.99 -1.53 13.52
CA GLU A 137 1.02 -2.29 14.33
C GLU A 137 0.19 -1.35 15.18
N ASP A 138 0.83 -0.37 15.83
CA ASP A 138 0.12 0.67 16.54
C ASP A 138 -0.78 1.42 15.55
N ILE A 139 -0.28 1.97 14.45
CA ILE A 139 -1.13 2.66 13.45
C ILE A 139 -2.33 1.81 13.07
N TRP A 140 -2.12 0.54 12.73
CA TRP A 140 -3.16 -0.42 12.39
C TRP A 140 -4.20 -0.59 13.51
N VAL A 141 -3.77 -0.85 14.75
CA VAL A 141 -4.67 -0.97 15.92
C VAL A 141 -5.50 0.31 16.11
N GLY A 142 -4.86 1.49 15.97
CA GLY A 142 -5.54 2.77 16.12
C GLY A 142 -6.63 3.01 15.08
N MET A 143 -6.50 2.42 13.89
CA MET A 143 -7.50 2.48 12.82
C MET A 143 -8.63 1.47 13.01
N THR A 144 -8.28 0.21 13.29
CA THR A 144 -9.26 -0.90 13.43
C THR A 144 -10.24 -0.73 14.57
N LEU A 145 -9.93 0.11 15.58
CA LEU A 145 -10.90 0.48 16.60
C LEU A 145 -12.17 1.14 16.02
N ASN A 146 -12.16 1.57 14.75
CA ASN A 146 -13.30 2.22 14.10
C ASN A 146 -13.90 1.45 12.91
N ASP A 147 -13.22 0.46 12.31
CA ASP A 147 -13.63 -0.21 11.05
C ASP A 147 -13.14 -1.67 10.96
N ASP A 148 -13.69 -2.42 9.99
CA ASP A 148 -13.46 -3.86 9.77
C ASP A 148 -11.96 -4.20 9.52
N PRO A 149 -11.31 -5.04 10.35
CA PRO A 149 -9.84 -5.13 10.47
C PRO A 149 -9.10 -5.92 9.37
N SER A 150 -9.74 -6.23 8.24
CA SER A 150 -9.27 -7.27 7.32
C SER A 150 -8.09 -6.88 6.40
N GLN A 151 -7.56 -5.66 6.47
CA GLN A 151 -6.52 -5.20 5.54
C GLN A 151 -5.25 -4.70 6.24
N GLY A 152 -4.09 -4.97 5.64
CA GLY A 152 -2.81 -4.31 5.99
C GLY A 152 -2.20 -4.66 7.35
N LYS A 153 -2.29 -5.89 7.83
CA LYS A 153 -1.58 -6.31 9.06
C LYS A 153 -0.06 -6.35 8.82
N PRO A 154 0.76 -5.66 9.65
CA PRO A 154 2.21 -5.76 9.58
C PRO A 154 2.68 -7.15 10.01
N ARG A 155 3.80 -7.60 9.45
CA ARG A 155 4.44 -8.88 9.78
C ARG A 155 5.95 -8.75 9.67
N LEU A 156 6.66 -9.29 10.64
CA LEU A 156 8.10 -9.51 10.58
C LEU A 156 8.36 -10.88 10.01
N PHE A 157 8.68 -10.93 8.72
CA PHE A 157 9.27 -12.10 8.12
C PHE A 157 10.16 -11.69 6.97
N GLU A 158 11.26 -12.41 6.86
CA GLU A 158 12.24 -12.13 5.85
C GLU A 158 11.77 -12.62 4.48
N TRP A 159 12.04 -11.85 3.44
CA TRP A 159 11.68 -12.25 2.08
C TRP A 159 12.68 -11.77 1.04
N THR A 160 13.23 -12.72 0.29
CA THR A 160 14.10 -12.44 -0.85
C THR A 160 13.26 -12.25 -2.11
N PHE A 161 13.33 -11.06 -2.70
CA PHE A 161 12.57 -10.76 -3.90
C PHE A 161 13.28 -11.25 -5.18
N SER A 162 12.52 -11.93 -6.04
CA SER A 162 12.89 -12.05 -7.45
C SER A 162 12.26 -10.91 -8.23
N TYR A 163 13.03 -10.21 -9.04
CA TYR A 163 12.56 -9.07 -9.83
C TYR A 163 12.72 -9.32 -11.34
N LEU A 164 12.08 -8.48 -12.15
CA LEU A 164 12.11 -8.51 -13.61
C LEU A 164 12.65 -7.18 -14.13
N THR A 165 13.58 -7.22 -15.08
CA THR A 165 14.11 -6.02 -15.78
C THR A 165 13.68 -5.93 -17.24
N GLY A 166 13.13 -7.01 -17.77
CA GLY A 166 12.77 -7.14 -19.18
C GLY A 166 11.88 -8.35 -19.42
N TYR A 167 11.57 -8.62 -20.69
CA TYR A 167 10.74 -9.76 -21.07
C TYR A 167 11.44 -11.07 -20.70
N ARG A 168 10.89 -11.77 -19.70
CA ARG A 168 11.43 -13.03 -19.16
C ARG A 168 12.84 -12.91 -18.55
N GLU A 169 13.32 -11.70 -18.32
CA GLU A 169 14.61 -11.43 -17.66
C GLU A 169 14.40 -11.39 -16.15
N LYS A 170 14.32 -12.58 -15.54
CA LYS A 170 14.08 -12.74 -14.10
C LYS A 170 15.41 -12.87 -13.35
N HIS A 171 15.58 -12.02 -12.35
CA HIS A 171 16.74 -12.03 -11.46
C HIS A 171 16.35 -12.54 -10.06
N ARG A 172 17.32 -13.12 -9.35
CA ARG A 172 17.14 -13.69 -7.99
C ARG A 172 18.14 -13.12 -6.98
N ASP A 173 18.93 -12.13 -7.39
CA ASP A 173 19.89 -11.37 -6.58
C ASP A 173 19.23 -10.14 -5.91
N GLY A 174 17.91 -10.18 -5.68
CA GLY A 174 17.22 -9.14 -4.94
C GLY A 174 17.54 -9.26 -3.45
N PRO A 175 17.67 -8.15 -2.72
CA PRO A 175 17.98 -8.19 -1.30
C PRO A 175 16.80 -8.77 -0.51
N GLN A 176 17.11 -9.17 0.72
CA GLN A 176 16.14 -9.65 1.68
C GLN A 176 15.50 -8.46 2.38
N THR A 177 14.17 -8.44 2.48
CA THR A 177 13.45 -7.47 3.30
C THR A 177 13.28 -8.01 4.70
N GLU A 178 13.30 -7.16 5.71
CA GLU A 178 13.25 -7.55 7.12
C GLU A 178 11.82 -7.67 7.66
N GLY A 179 10.86 -7.11 6.93
CA GLY A 179 9.44 -7.26 7.24
C GLY A 179 8.57 -6.73 6.12
N MET A 180 7.26 -6.77 6.32
CA MET A 180 6.30 -6.22 5.38
C MET A 180 4.91 -6.05 5.99
N MET A 181 4.17 -5.09 5.45
CA MET A 181 2.72 -5.05 5.57
C MET A 181 2.08 -6.00 4.56
N SER A 182 1.12 -6.79 5.04
CA SER A 182 0.41 -7.76 4.23
C SER A 182 -1.09 -7.63 4.38
N THR A 183 -1.84 -7.96 3.33
CA THR A 183 -3.28 -8.18 3.47
C THR A 183 -3.50 -9.58 4.04
N SER A 184 -4.15 -9.70 5.20
CA SER A 184 -4.63 -10.99 5.74
C SER A 184 -6.13 -11.09 5.49
N TYR A 185 -6.52 -11.89 4.50
CA TYR A 185 -7.93 -12.20 4.28
C TYR A 185 -8.18 -13.64 4.69
N ASP A 186 -9.31 -13.90 5.36
CA ASP A 186 -9.61 -15.16 6.05
C ASP A 186 -9.58 -16.40 5.14
N ASP A 187 -9.76 -16.23 3.82
CA ASP A 187 -9.75 -17.35 2.86
C ASP A 187 -8.40 -17.57 2.14
N ALA A 188 -7.47 -16.63 2.23
CA ALA A 188 -6.20 -16.74 1.53
C ALA A 188 -5.19 -17.56 2.34
N LYS A 189 -4.81 -18.74 1.84
CA LYS A 189 -3.79 -19.62 2.44
C LYS A 189 -2.42 -18.95 2.66
N SER A 190 -2.17 -17.77 2.08
CA SER A 190 -0.91 -17.05 2.24
C SER A 190 -1.12 -15.53 2.28
N PRO A 191 -0.50 -14.80 3.23
CA PRO A 191 -0.54 -13.35 3.25
C PRO A 191 0.05 -12.77 1.97
N THR A 192 -0.59 -11.74 1.41
CA THR A 192 -0.08 -11.05 0.23
C THR A 192 0.61 -9.75 0.65
N PRO A 193 1.94 -9.60 0.47
CA PRO A 193 2.61 -8.36 0.79
C PRO A 193 2.18 -7.21 -0.11
N ILE A 194 2.14 -6.03 0.49
CA ILE A 194 1.83 -4.77 -0.18
C ILE A 194 2.84 -3.65 0.10
N LEU A 195 3.51 -3.68 1.26
CA LEU A 195 4.52 -2.67 1.65
C LEU A 195 5.73 -3.36 2.30
N PRO A 196 6.83 -3.61 1.58
CA PRO A 196 8.06 -4.13 2.15
C PRO A 196 8.73 -3.13 3.10
N PHE A 197 9.39 -3.66 4.13
CA PHE A 197 10.24 -2.94 5.07
C PHE A 197 11.71 -3.16 4.72
N CYS A 198 12.52 -2.13 4.91
CA CYS A 198 13.92 -2.11 4.52
C CYS A 198 14.72 -1.39 5.61
N ILE A 199 15.70 -2.05 6.21
CA ILE A 199 16.56 -1.42 7.23
C ILE A 199 18.00 -1.29 6.77
N THR A 200 18.76 -0.43 7.43
CA THR A 200 20.23 -0.36 7.24
C THR A 200 20.89 -1.43 8.12
N ASN A 201 21.41 -2.49 7.50
CA ASN A 201 21.94 -3.67 8.18
C ASN A 201 23.46 -3.84 8.03
N TYR A 202 24.09 -3.15 7.08
CA TYR A 202 25.54 -3.06 6.89
C TYR A 202 25.93 -1.71 6.29
N GLU A 203 27.22 -1.37 6.39
CA GLU A 203 27.80 -0.20 5.76
C GLU A 203 28.00 -0.47 4.26
N GLU A 204 27.46 0.42 3.42
CA GLU A 204 27.56 0.29 1.97
C GLU A 204 27.55 1.66 1.28
N PRO A 205 28.12 1.77 0.07
CA PRO A 205 27.97 2.96 -0.78
C PRO A 205 26.49 3.25 -1.01
N MET A 206 26.13 4.53 -1.00
CA MET A 206 24.73 4.93 -1.18
C MET A 206 24.14 4.44 -2.52
N ASP A 207 24.94 4.38 -3.58
CA ASP A 207 24.47 3.86 -4.88
C ASP A 207 24.10 2.37 -4.80
N THR A 208 24.83 1.58 -4.00
CA THR A 208 24.51 0.17 -3.75
C THR A 208 23.22 0.05 -2.95
N ALA A 209 23.07 0.83 -1.87
CA ALA A 209 21.88 0.84 -1.05
C ALA A 209 20.62 1.17 -1.88
N LEU A 210 20.67 2.23 -2.69
CA LEU A 210 19.57 2.65 -3.56
C LEU A 210 19.29 1.62 -4.66
N SER A 211 20.32 1.03 -5.26
CA SER A 211 20.17 -0.09 -6.19
C SER A 211 19.41 -1.25 -5.53
N ASP A 212 19.76 -1.61 -4.31
CA ASP A 212 19.11 -2.68 -3.57
C ASP A 212 17.66 -2.34 -3.21
N ARG A 213 17.38 -1.11 -2.77
CA ARG A 213 15.98 -0.65 -2.59
C ARG A 213 15.19 -0.70 -3.89
N PHE A 214 15.81 -0.33 -5.01
CA PHE A 214 15.15 -0.41 -6.31
C PHE A 214 14.89 -1.86 -6.76
N LYS A 215 15.78 -2.81 -6.45
CA LYS A 215 15.51 -4.25 -6.66
C LYS A 215 14.29 -4.73 -5.85
N VAL A 216 14.14 -4.27 -4.59
CA VAL A 216 12.92 -4.55 -3.79
C VAL A 216 11.69 -3.98 -4.48
N ILE A 217 11.76 -2.72 -4.94
CA ILE A 217 10.67 -2.06 -5.69
C ILE A 217 10.27 -2.89 -6.92
N LEU A 218 11.22 -3.28 -7.77
CA LEU A 218 10.97 -4.10 -8.97
C LEU A 218 10.43 -5.51 -8.61
N GLY A 219 10.90 -6.06 -7.50
CA GLY A 219 10.42 -7.32 -6.95
C GLY A 219 8.95 -7.25 -6.55
N GLN A 220 8.57 -6.20 -5.83
CA GLN A 220 7.18 -5.95 -5.42
C GLN A 220 6.30 -5.61 -6.63
N LEU A 221 6.79 -4.81 -7.58
CA LEU A 221 6.12 -4.53 -8.86
C LEU A 221 5.81 -5.82 -9.62
N SER A 222 6.77 -6.73 -9.69
CA SER A 222 6.59 -8.03 -10.36
C SER A 222 5.46 -8.84 -9.73
N ARG A 223 5.23 -8.73 -8.42
CA ARG A 223 4.10 -9.36 -7.74
C ARG A 223 2.78 -8.65 -8.05
N HIS A 224 2.78 -7.32 -8.04
CA HIS A 224 1.63 -6.50 -8.41
C HIS A 224 1.15 -6.83 -9.82
N ALA A 225 2.06 -6.85 -10.80
CA ALA A 225 1.73 -7.11 -12.20
C ALA A 225 1.24 -8.54 -12.46
N ARG A 226 1.80 -9.55 -11.78
CA ARG A 226 1.45 -10.97 -12.00
C ARG A 226 0.02 -11.33 -11.63
N VAL A 227 -0.57 -10.64 -10.65
CA VAL A 227 -1.94 -10.94 -10.22
C VAL A 227 -2.98 -10.23 -11.08
N LEU A 228 -2.57 -9.26 -11.91
CA LEU A 228 -3.48 -8.52 -12.75
C LEU A 228 -4.06 -9.43 -13.85
N PRO A 229 -5.38 -9.48 -14.00
CA PRO A 229 -6.07 -10.27 -15.02
C PRO A 229 -6.11 -9.52 -16.35
N VAL A 230 -4.97 -9.01 -16.78
CA VAL A 230 -4.80 -8.26 -18.03
C VAL A 230 -3.68 -8.86 -18.86
N PRO A 231 -3.77 -8.78 -20.20
CA PRO A 231 -2.64 -9.10 -21.06
C PRO A 231 -1.38 -8.29 -20.68
N GLY A 232 -0.20 -8.90 -20.85
CA GLY A 232 1.06 -8.26 -20.48
C GLY A 232 1.39 -6.97 -21.26
N ASP A 233 0.71 -6.72 -22.38
CA ASP A 233 0.81 -5.49 -23.16
C ASP A 233 -0.24 -4.42 -22.78
N ARG A 234 -1.07 -4.70 -21.78
CA ARG A 234 -2.13 -3.81 -21.26
C ARG A 234 -2.10 -3.71 -19.74
N ILE A 235 -0.90 -3.79 -19.16
CA ILE A 235 -0.72 -3.58 -17.72
C ILE A 235 -1.05 -2.10 -17.42
N PRO A 236 -1.99 -1.81 -16.52
CA PRO A 236 -2.30 -0.44 -16.10
C PRO A 236 -1.12 0.20 -15.36
N ASP A 237 -1.20 1.52 -15.15
CA ASP A 237 -0.26 2.24 -14.28
C ASP A 237 -0.16 1.52 -12.92
N GLN A 238 1.05 1.39 -12.37
CA GLN A 238 1.30 0.74 -11.09
C GLN A 238 2.06 1.65 -10.12
N GLU A 239 1.83 1.44 -8.83
CA GLU A 239 2.56 2.08 -7.74
C GLU A 239 3.14 1.04 -6.80
N VAL A 240 4.35 1.32 -6.32
CA VAL A 240 5.05 0.54 -5.31
C VAL A 240 5.58 1.48 -4.24
N PHE A 241 5.37 1.09 -2.99
CA PHE A 241 5.86 1.80 -1.83
C PHE A 241 6.88 0.94 -1.08
N VAL A 242 7.89 1.56 -0.48
CA VAL A 242 8.85 0.87 0.41
C VAL A 242 9.02 1.73 1.65
N LEU A 243 8.95 1.10 2.83
CA LEU A 243 9.21 1.76 4.10
C LEU A 243 10.63 1.47 4.54
N GLY A 244 11.43 2.51 4.72
CA GLY A 244 12.83 2.39 5.10
C GLY A 244 13.11 2.91 6.51
N GLN A 245 14.10 2.31 7.18
CA GLN A 245 14.65 2.81 8.45
C GLN A 245 16.18 2.83 8.45
N HIS A 246 16.74 3.94 8.93
CA HIS A 246 18.16 4.18 9.13
C HIS A 246 18.39 4.69 10.57
N GLY A 247 18.75 3.79 11.48
CA GLY A 247 18.87 4.12 12.90
C GLY A 247 17.50 4.50 13.47
N SER A 248 17.33 5.74 13.92
CA SER A 248 16.04 6.27 14.39
C SER A 248 15.22 7.00 13.34
N LYS A 249 15.77 7.15 12.12
CA LYS A 249 15.15 7.88 11.02
C LYS A 249 14.34 6.96 10.13
N VAL A 250 13.07 7.28 9.90
CA VAL A 250 12.17 6.55 9.00
C VAL A 250 11.91 7.37 7.74
N HIS A 251 11.77 6.72 6.59
CA HIS A 251 11.41 7.36 5.34
C HIS A 251 10.51 6.47 4.47
N LEU A 252 9.71 7.11 3.62
CA LEU A 252 8.86 6.42 2.66
C LEU A 252 9.38 6.66 1.23
N MET A 253 9.46 5.60 0.44
CA MET A 253 9.73 5.67 -0.99
C MET A 253 8.46 5.33 -1.77
N ARG A 254 8.20 6.06 -2.86
CA ARG A 254 7.18 5.76 -3.86
C ARG A 254 7.81 5.68 -5.23
N ALA A 255 7.58 4.57 -5.93
CA ALA A 255 7.90 4.42 -7.34
C ALA A 255 6.61 4.31 -8.16
N PHE A 256 6.52 5.11 -9.22
CA PHE A 256 5.43 5.08 -10.17
C PHE A 256 5.87 4.43 -11.48
N PHE A 257 5.05 3.50 -11.96
CA PHE A 257 5.30 2.74 -13.18
C PHE A 257 4.18 3.00 -14.18
N PRO A 258 4.37 3.89 -15.17
CA PRO A 258 3.39 4.10 -16.22
C PRO A 258 3.07 2.79 -16.93
N GLY A 259 1.78 2.50 -17.13
CA GLY A 259 1.30 1.22 -17.64
C GLY A 259 1.85 0.89 -19.03
N TRP A 260 2.02 1.90 -19.89
CA TRP A 260 2.61 1.72 -21.22
C TRP A 260 4.10 1.37 -21.17
N LYS A 261 4.89 1.97 -20.26
CA LYS A 261 6.31 1.62 -20.03
C LYS A 261 6.40 0.19 -19.48
N LEU A 262 5.63 -0.09 -18.44
CA LEU A 262 5.60 -1.39 -17.79
C LEU A 262 5.17 -2.50 -18.76
N SER A 263 4.12 -2.26 -19.55
CA SER A 263 3.66 -3.16 -20.61
C SER A 263 4.73 -3.40 -21.67
N SER A 264 5.50 -2.36 -22.04
CA SER A 264 6.60 -2.48 -23.00
C SER A 264 7.69 -3.42 -22.50
N ILE A 265 8.13 -3.21 -21.25
CA ILE A 265 9.11 -4.08 -20.56
C ILE A 265 8.56 -5.50 -20.43
N TRP A 266 7.30 -5.64 -20.03
CA TRP A 266 6.68 -6.93 -19.73
C TRP A 266 6.39 -7.78 -20.96
N CYS A 267 6.22 -7.17 -22.14
CA CYS A 267 6.03 -7.92 -23.39
C CYS A 267 7.26 -7.91 -24.30
N GLY A 268 8.31 -7.16 -23.96
CA GLY A 268 9.54 -7.05 -24.75
C GLY A 268 9.34 -6.34 -26.08
N ARG A 269 8.31 -5.49 -26.18
CA ARG A 269 8.00 -4.69 -27.37
C ARG A 269 7.91 -3.24 -26.96
N GLU A 270 8.56 -2.36 -27.71
CA GLU A 270 8.41 -0.93 -27.50
C GLU A 270 6.99 -0.50 -27.89
N LEU A 271 6.15 -0.21 -26.89
CA LEU A 271 4.81 0.30 -27.13
C LEU A 271 4.87 1.82 -27.23
N ARG A 272 4.18 2.37 -28.23
CA ARG A 272 4.07 3.82 -28.36
C ARG A 272 3.37 4.39 -27.13
N ARG A 273 3.94 5.44 -26.56
CA ARG A 273 3.24 6.30 -25.60
C ARG A 273 1.88 6.65 -26.21
N PRO A 274 0.76 6.44 -25.49
CA PRO A 274 -0.53 6.91 -25.95
C PRO A 274 -0.38 8.41 -26.21
N ALA A 275 -0.47 8.83 -27.47
CA ALA A 275 -0.40 10.25 -27.80
C ALA A 275 -1.42 10.95 -26.91
N ALA A 276 -0.98 11.95 -26.14
CA ALA A 276 -1.88 12.71 -25.30
C ALA A 276 -2.98 13.23 -26.23
N ARG A 277 -4.20 12.67 -26.12
CA ARG A 277 -5.33 12.93 -27.05
C ARG A 277 -5.76 14.41 -27.12
N ASN A 278 -5.04 15.31 -26.45
CA ASN A 278 -5.33 16.73 -26.32
C ASN A 278 -4.28 17.64 -26.98
N GLU A 279 -3.23 17.12 -27.62
CA GLU A 279 -2.47 17.92 -28.58
C GLU A 279 -3.32 18.06 -29.85
N THR A 280 -4.36 18.88 -29.75
CA THR A 280 -5.08 19.39 -30.91
C THR A 280 -4.02 20.06 -31.77
N PRO A 281 -3.74 19.58 -33.00
CA PRO A 281 -2.81 20.29 -33.87
C PRO A 281 -3.38 21.70 -34.02
N SER A 282 -2.63 22.69 -33.53
CA SER A 282 -2.97 24.08 -33.76
C SER A 282 -3.22 24.23 -35.25
N PRO A 283 -4.36 24.78 -35.69
CA PRO A 283 -4.65 24.90 -37.10
C PRO A 283 -3.56 25.80 -37.68
N SER A 284 -2.60 25.19 -38.37
CA SER A 284 -1.63 25.91 -39.15
C SER A 284 -2.43 26.69 -40.19
N SER A 285 -2.26 28.00 -40.12
CA SER A 285 -2.75 29.00 -41.05
C SER A 285 -2.46 28.54 -42.50
N SER A 286 -3.42 27.86 -43.13
CA SER A 286 -3.49 27.77 -44.58
C SER A 286 -4.15 29.04 -45.09
N ARG A 287 -3.30 30.03 -45.35
CA ARG A 287 -3.66 31.24 -46.08
C ARG A 287 -3.95 30.84 -47.53
N GLY A 288 -5.21 31.02 -47.94
CA GLY A 288 -5.59 31.48 -49.27
C GLY A 288 -5.57 30.45 -50.40
N SER A 289 -6.76 30.02 -50.81
CA SER A 289 -7.26 30.15 -52.19
C SER A 289 -8.73 29.69 -52.27
N SER A 290 -9.64 30.64 -52.40
CA SER A 290 -11.03 30.47 -52.87
C SER A 290 -11.05 30.42 -54.42
N PRO A 291 -12.22 30.35 -55.11
CA PRO A 291 -13.43 29.55 -54.89
C PRO A 291 -13.86 28.80 -56.18
N SER A 292 -14.75 27.82 -56.08
CA SER A 292 -15.68 27.52 -57.18
C SER A 292 -16.96 26.85 -56.69
N ASP A 293 -18.06 27.56 -56.91
CA ASP A 293 -19.45 27.16 -57.13
C ASP A 293 -19.80 25.66 -57.10
N LYS A 294 -20.88 25.33 -56.38
CA LYS A 294 -22.15 24.93 -57.02
C LYS A 294 -23.30 24.78 -56.02
N SER A 295 -24.38 25.43 -56.40
CA SER A 295 -25.76 25.42 -55.91
C SER A 295 -26.39 24.04 -55.71
N SER A 296 -27.26 23.91 -54.70
CA SER A 296 -28.36 22.93 -54.67
C SER A 296 -29.57 23.49 -53.90
N PRO A 297 -30.82 23.13 -54.29
CA PRO A 297 -32.05 23.84 -53.89
C PRO A 297 -32.76 23.23 -52.67
N PRO A 298 -33.73 23.93 -52.05
CA PRO A 298 -34.45 23.46 -50.88
C PRO A 298 -35.64 22.55 -51.26
N ARG A 299 -35.85 21.48 -50.50
CA ARG A 299 -37.06 20.64 -50.56
C ARG A 299 -38.04 21.05 -49.47
N SER A 300 -39.21 21.49 -49.92
CA SER A 300 -40.44 21.69 -49.16
C SER A 300 -41.34 20.45 -49.25
N SER A 301 -41.94 20.03 -48.13
CA SER A 301 -43.17 19.22 -48.09
C SER A 301 -43.67 19.23 -46.63
N SER A 302 -44.67 20.03 -46.26
CA SER A 302 -46.13 19.83 -46.40
C SER A 302 -46.67 18.64 -45.58
N SER A 303 -47.38 18.99 -44.50
CA SER A 303 -48.29 18.14 -43.73
C SER A 303 -49.49 17.65 -44.56
N PRO A 304 -50.24 16.65 -44.05
CA PRO A 304 -51.67 16.91 -43.91
C PRO A 304 -52.25 16.49 -42.55
N ALA A 305 -53.35 17.16 -42.24
CA ALA A 305 -54.21 16.98 -41.09
C ALA A 305 -55.01 15.66 -41.13
N ALA A 306 -55.33 15.11 -39.96
CA ALA A 306 -56.51 14.28 -39.77
C ALA A 306 -57.07 14.47 -38.36
N SER A 307 -58.36 14.78 -38.34
CA SER A 307 -59.27 14.95 -37.22
C SER A 307 -59.66 13.62 -36.55
N SER A 308 -59.90 13.64 -35.24
CA SER A 308 -60.80 12.69 -34.54
C SER A 308 -60.95 13.16 -33.08
N THR A 309 -62.03 13.87 -32.75
CA THR A 309 -63.25 13.35 -32.10
C THR A 309 -63.12 13.22 -30.59
N TRP A 310 -63.76 14.16 -29.91
CA TRP A 310 -63.98 14.23 -28.47
C TRP A 310 -64.95 13.15 -27.99
N LYS A 311 -64.69 12.58 -26.81
CA LYS A 311 -65.68 12.04 -25.88
C LYS A 311 -65.26 12.39 -24.44
N PRO A 312 -66.18 12.86 -23.58
CA PRO A 312 -65.92 13.06 -22.16
C PRO A 312 -66.42 11.86 -21.34
N GLU A 313 -65.61 11.34 -20.43
CA GLU A 313 -66.08 10.57 -19.29
C GLU A 313 -65.30 11.00 -18.04
N ASP A 314 -66.08 11.20 -16.97
CA ASP A 314 -65.69 11.70 -15.66
C ASP A 314 -64.77 10.71 -14.92
N GLU A 315 -63.62 11.18 -14.43
CA GLU A 315 -62.87 10.50 -13.36
C GLU A 315 -62.27 11.52 -12.36
N PRO A 316 -62.19 11.15 -11.07
CA PRO A 316 -62.00 12.08 -9.96
C PRO A 316 -60.55 12.58 -9.81
N ALA A 317 -60.45 13.82 -9.34
CA ALA A 317 -59.26 14.63 -9.19
C ALA A 317 -58.05 13.90 -8.56
N LYS A 318 -57.00 13.74 -9.37
CA LYS A 318 -55.64 13.39 -8.94
C LYS A 318 -54.93 14.69 -8.47
N PRO A 319 -54.22 14.71 -7.33
CA PRO A 319 -53.60 15.91 -6.81
C PRO A 319 -52.56 16.46 -7.82
N GLU A 320 -52.75 17.72 -8.16
CA GLU A 320 -52.00 18.50 -9.14
C GLU A 320 -50.52 18.57 -8.74
N ALA A 321 -49.68 17.80 -9.43
CA ALA A 321 -48.23 17.77 -9.18
C ALA A 321 -47.64 19.13 -9.56
N THR A 322 -47.37 19.95 -8.54
CA THR A 322 -46.76 21.28 -8.70
C THR A 322 -45.38 21.12 -9.33
N HIS A 323 -45.26 21.41 -10.63
CA HIS A 323 -43.99 21.31 -11.32
C HIS A 323 -43.00 22.34 -10.76
N PRO A 324 -41.80 21.92 -10.32
CA PRO A 324 -40.81 22.85 -9.78
C PRO A 324 -40.45 23.87 -10.85
N SER A 325 -40.41 25.14 -10.46
CA SER A 325 -40.15 26.26 -11.36
C SER A 325 -38.80 26.07 -12.08
N LYS A 326 -38.66 26.64 -13.29
CA LYS A 326 -37.39 26.58 -14.06
C LYS A 326 -36.19 27.04 -13.23
N ALA A 327 -36.38 27.98 -12.31
CA ALA A 327 -35.35 28.46 -11.38
C ALA A 327 -34.92 27.39 -10.36
N GLN A 328 -35.86 26.64 -9.78
CA GLN A 328 -35.55 25.52 -8.87
C GLN A 328 -34.79 24.40 -9.58
N ARG A 329 -35.13 24.12 -10.85
CA ARG A 329 -34.39 23.13 -11.68
C ARG A 329 -32.97 23.59 -12.03
N ALA A 330 -32.74 24.90 -12.20
CA ALA A 330 -31.39 25.43 -12.44
C ALA A 330 -30.53 25.39 -11.17
N ALA A 331 -31.10 25.79 -10.03
CA ALA A 331 -30.42 25.73 -8.72
C ALA A 331 -30.05 24.30 -8.32
N SER A 332 -30.93 23.32 -8.56
CA SER A 332 -30.63 21.90 -8.27
C SER A 332 -29.53 21.33 -9.18
N LYS A 333 -29.45 21.78 -10.44
CA LYS A 333 -28.35 21.41 -11.35
C LYS A 333 -27.01 21.97 -10.90
N LEU A 334 -26.94 23.25 -10.50
CA LEU A 334 -25.70 23.84 -9.97
C LEU A 334 -25.24 23.15 -8.68
N LYS A 335 -26.17 22.83 -7.78
CA LYS A 335 -25.86 22.10 -6.53
C LYS A 335 -25.34 20.68 -6.80
N ARG A 336 -25.80 20.05 -7.89
CA ARG A 336 -25.31 18.73 -8.32
C ARG A 336 -23.88 18.81 -8.84
N PHE A 337 -23.54 19.80 -9.68
CA PHE A 337 -22.20 19.93 -10.26
C PHE A 337 -21.15 20.36 -9.23
N TYR A 338 -21.40 21.39 -8.43
CA TYR A 338 -20.46 21.94 -7.43
C TYR A 338 -20.65 21.34 -6.04
N SER A 339 -21.14 20.10 -5.95
CA SER A 339 -21.12 19.39 -4.68
C SER A 339 -19.67 19.18 -4.22
N ALA A 340 -19.43 19.21 -2.90
CA ALA A 340 -18.11 18.97 -2.33
C ALA A 340 -17.51 17.62 -2.81
N SER A 341 -18.35 16.61 -3.04
CA SER A 341 -17.94 15.32 -3.60
C SER A 341 -17.41 15.43 -5.03
N ASN A 342 -18.09 16.19 -5.90
CA ASN A 342 -17.63 16.38 -7.28
C ASN A 342 -16.36 17.22 -7.36
N ILE A 343 -16.25 18.27 -6.54
CA ILE A 343 -15.03 19.08 -6.46
C ILE A 343 -13.84 18.20 -6.05
N ARG A 344 -14.02 17.33 -5.05
CA ARG A 344 -12.99 16.35 -4.66
C ARG A 344 -12.60 15.42 -5.80
N ARG A 345 -13.57 14.89 -6.56
CA ARG A 345 -13.28 14.05 -7.74
C ARG A 345 -12.47 14.80 -8.80
N VAL A 346 -12.80 16.07 -9.07
CA VAL A 346 -12.05 16.89 -10.04
C VAL A 346 -10.62 17.15 -9.55
N LEU A 347 -10.43 17.49 -8.28
CA LEU A 347 -9.11 17.66 -7.68
C LEU A 347 -8.29 16.37 -7.72
N GLN A 348 -8.91 15.22 -7.40
CA GLN A 348 -8.27 13.91 -7.53
C GLN A 348 -7.85 13.60 -8.98
N CYS A 349 -8.70 13.91 -9.96
CA CYS A 349 -8.35 13.76 -11.38
C CYS A 349 -7.20 14.69 -11.79
N PHE A 350 -7.18 15.92 -11.28
CA PHE A 350 -6.12 16.89 -11.52
C PHE A 350 -4.79 16.42 -10.92
N GLU A 351 -4.77 15.99 -9.65
CA GLU A 351 -3.58 15.42 -9.01
C GLU A 351 -3.08 14.19 -9.75
N ALA A 352 -3.97 13.28 -10.13
CA ALA A 352 -3.61 12.09 -10.91
C ALA A 352 -3.02 12.45 -12.29
N THR A 353 -3.45 13.57 -12.88
CA THR A 353 -2.90 14.08 -14.15
C THR A 353 -1.55 14.75 -13.93
N LYS A 354 -1.41 15.57 -12.89
CA LYS A 354 -0.14 16.21 -12.51
C LYS A 354 0.96 15.16 -12.30
N ARG A 355 0.68 14.10 -11.55
CA ARG A 355 1.62 12.99 -11.33
C ARG A 355 2.02 12.29 -12.65
N LYS A 356 1.10 12.14 -13.61
CA LYS A 356 1.44 11.58 -14.94
C LYS A 356 2.36 12.50 -15.77
N VAL A 357 2.34 13.80 -15.53
CA VAL A 357 3.21 14.77 -16.22
C VAL A 357 4.62 14.74 -15.61
N ASP A 358 4.72 14.57 -14.29
CA ASP A 358 6.01 14.50 -13.59
C ASP A 358 6.86 13.29 -14.03
N ASP A 359 6.22 12.23 -14.57
CA ASP A 359 6.85 11.05 -15.17
C ASP A 359 6.97 11.12 -16.71
N SER A 360 7.00 12.34 -17.27
CA SER A 360 7.02 12.58 -18.72
C SER A 360 8.28 12.10 -19.45
N GLU A 361 9.27 11.59 -18.73
CA GLU A 361 10.52 11.08 -19.29
C GLU A 361 10.24 10.02 -20.36
N PHE A 362 10.79 10.23 -21.56
CA PHE A 362 10.50 9.40 -22.74
C PHE A 362 11.16 8.03 -22.68
N ASN A 363 12.19 7.85 -21.86
CA ASN A 363 12.89 6.59 -21.74
C ASN A 363 11.99 5.53 -21.07
N THR A 364 11.68 4.44 -21.79
CA THR A 364 10.85 3.34 -21.29
C THR A 364 11.47 2.58 -20.13
N ARG A 365 12.79 2.67 -19.96
CA ARG A 365 13.56 1.97 -18.93
C ARG A 365 14.08 2.89 -17.82
N SER A 366 13.57 4.12 -17.75
CA SER A 366 13.86 5.04 -16.67
C SER A 366 12.61 5.28 -15.83
N PHE A 367 12.75 5.16 -14.51
CA PHE A 367 11.68 5.30 -13.54
C PHE A 367 12.05 6.27 -12.43
N ARG A 368 11.07 7.09 -12.06
CA ARG A 368 11.15 8.02 -10.95
C ARG A 368 10.84 7.31 -9.63
N VAL A 369 11.62 7.62 -8.61
CA VAL A 369 11.40 7.21 -7.22
C VAL A 369 11.42 8.46 -6.36
N ASP A 370 10.26 8.83 -5.81
CA ASP A 370 10.15 9.94 -4.86
C ASP A 370 10.35 9.41 -3.43
N CYS A 371 11.16 10.10 -2.63
CA CYS A 371 11.42 9.77 -1.24
C CYS A 371 11.01 10.94 -0.35
N THR A 372 10.37 10.67 0.77
CA THR A 372 10.17 11.71 1.80
C THR A 372 11.52 12.15 2.36
N HIS A 373 11.50 13.26 3.09
CA HIS A 373 12.57 13.49 4.06
C HIS A 373 12.59 12.39 5.14
N GLU A 374 13.66 12.37 5.92
CA GLU A 374 13.84 11.40 6.99
C GLU A 374 13.27 11.90 8.31
N TYR A 375 12.31 11.16 8.86
CA TYR A 375 11.65 11.45 10.12
C TYR A 375 12.43 10.86 11.29
N ASP A 376 13.09 11.69 12.12
CA ASP A 376 13.72 11.20 13.37
C ASP A 376 12.66 10.95 14.44
N LEU A 377 12.37 9.68 14.71
CA LEU A 377 11.31 9.27 15.64
C LEU A 377 11.55 9.73 17.10
N TRP A 378 12.74 10.23 17.42
CA TRP A 378 13.02 10.84 18.73
C TRP A 378 12.59 12.31 18.87
N LYS A 379 12.22 12.96 17.76
CA LYS A 379 11.66 14.31 17.76
C LYS A 379 10.14 14.23 17.64
N LYS A 380 9.44 15.06 18.41
CA LYS A 380 7.97 15.04 18.46
C LYS A 380 7.37 15.36 17.09
N ASP A 381 7.85 16.42 16.44
CA ASP A 381 7.28 16.89 15.17
C ASP A 381 7.52 15.88 14.05
N ASP A 382 8.75 15.36 13.93
CA ASP A 382 9.10 14.31 12.96
C ASP A 382 8.30 13.02 13.24
N PHE A 383 8.13 12.61 14.50
CA PHE A 383 7.31 11.45 14.86
C PHE A 383 5.85 11.65 14.44
N THR A 384 5.26 12.80 14.76
CA THR A 384 3.89 13.12 14.36
C THR A 384 3.73 13.16 12.84
N ALA A 385 4.71 13.72 12.12
CA ALA A 385 4.72 13.74 10.66
C ALA A 385 4.87 12.33 10.05
N ALA A 386 5.74 11.48 10.60
CA ALA A 386 5.87 10.07 10.20
C ALA A 386 4.54 9.33 10.37
N VAL A 387 3.90 9.45 11.54
CA VAL A 387 2.58 8.83 11.81
C VAL A 387 1.53 9.37 10.83
N ARG A 388 1.54 10.68 10.53
CA ARG A 388 0.65 11.29 9.54
C ARG A 388 0.78 10.65 8.17
N VAL A 389 2.01 10.56 7.66
CA VAL A 389 2.31 9.99 6.34
C VAL A 389 1.94 8.52 6.28
N LEU A 390 2.32 7.74 7.28
CA LEU A 390 2.03 6.29 7.30
C LEU A 390 0.53 6.00 7.45
N LEU A 391 -0.18 6.79 8.24
CA LEU A 391 -1.63 6.70 8.36
C LEU A 391 -2.34 7.09 7.06
N ALA A 392 -1.87 8.16 6.40
CA ALA A 392 -2.38 8.57 5.09
C ALA A 392 -2.12 7.51 4.02
N LEU A 393 -0.93 6.88 4.04
CA LEU A 393 -0.59 5.78 3.14
C LEU A 393 -1.55 4.62 3.34
N TYR A 394 -1.86 4.28 4.59
CA TYR A 394 -2.78 3.20 4.89
C TYR A 394 -4.19 3.50 4.38
N TYR A 395 -4.72 4.72 4.61
CA TYR A 395 -6.00 5.14 4.01
C TYR A 395 -5.96 5.08 2.48
N TYR A 396 -4.86 5.50 1.88
CA TYR A 396 -4.69 5.46 0.43
C TYR A 396 -4.70 4.02 -0.11
N LEU A 397 -3.98 3.09 0.54
CA LEU A 397 -3.96 1.69 0.16
C LEU A 397 -5.35 1.04 0.31
N GLN A 398 -6.06 1.29 1.42
CA GLN A 398 -7.40 0.75 1.65
C GLN A 398 -8.46 1.30 0.70
N SER A 399 -8.31 2.54 0.23
CA SER A 399 -9.28 3.15 -0.69
C SER A 399 -9.44 2.37 -2.01
N GLY A 400 -8.40 1.65 -2.42
CA GLY A 400 -8.29 1.05 -3.76
C GLY A 400 -7.88 2.02 -4.86
N ASP A 401 -7.69 3.30 -4.54
CA ASP A 401 -7.17 4.31 -5.47
C ASP A 401 -5.65 4.18 -5.66
N ALA A 402 -4.96 3.54 -4.71
CA ALA A 402 -3.56 3.17 -4.85
C ALA A 402 -3.43 2.15 -5.97
N ARG A 403 -2.53 2.41 -6.93
CA ARG A 403 -2.37 1.60 -8.13
C ARG A 403 -1.53 0.35 -7.87
N CYS A 404 -1.75 -0.30 -6.74
CA CYS A 404 -1.08 -1.53 -6.37
C CYS A 404 -1.89 -2.71 -6.91
N GLY A 405 -1.38 -3.43 -7.90
CA GLY A 405 -2.15 -4.45 -8.62
C GLY A 405 -2.82 -5.52 -7.74
N ILE A 406 -2.20 -5.88 -6.61
CA ILE A 406 -2.81 -6.76 -5.59
C ILE A 406 -4.08 -6.15 -5.01
N LEU A 407 -4.05 -4.87 -4.64
CA LEU A 407 -5.19 -4.16 -4.08
C LEU A 407 -6.24 -3.87 -5.16
N MET A 408 -5.82 -3.55 -6.39
CA MET A 408 -6.75 -3.35 -7.51
C MET A 408 -7.57 -4.60 -7.83
N VAL A 409 -6.95 -5.79 -7.78
CA VAL A 409 -7.64 -7.07 -8.02
C VAL A 409 -8.56 -7.44 -6.87
N LYS A 410 -8.20 -7.07 -5.65
CA LYS A 410 -9.03 -7.33 -4.47
C LYS A 410 -10.22 -6.37 -4.38
N ASN A 411 -10.00 -5.09 -4.65
CA ASN A 411 -11.02 -4.04 -4.62
C ASN A 411 -11.81 -3.94 -5.95
N ARG A 412 -11.72 -4.99 -6.79
CA ARG A 412 -12.16 -5.00 -8.20
C ARG A 412 -13.66 -4.82 -8.37
N GLU A 413 -14.48 -4.97 -7.34
CA GLU A 413 -15.90 -4.58 -7.37
C GLU A 413 -16.10 -3.09 -7.74
N LYS A 414 -15.07 -2.24 -7.60
CA LYS A 414 -15.11 -0.82 -7.97
C LYS A 414 -14.44 -0.48 -9.31
N PHE A 415 -13.63 -1.38 -9.87
CA PHE A 415 -12.85 -1.13 -11.09
C PHE A 415 -13.52 -1.79 -12.30
N ASP A 416 -14.60 -1.19 -12.78
CA ASP A 416 -15.02 -1.38 -14.16
C ASP A 416 -13.89 -0.84 -15.05
N PHE A 417 -13.03 -1.74 -15.53
CA PHE A 417 -12.18 -1.45 -16.68
C PHE A 417 -13.16 -1.09 -17.79
N GLY A 418 -13.29 0.22 -18.05
CA GLY A 418 -14.37 0.79 -18.85
C GLY A 418 -14.66 -0.02 -20.12
N PRO A 419 -15.92 0.04 -20.58
CA PRO A 419 -16.44 -0.90 -21.57
C PRO A 419 -15.44 -1.04 -22.69
N GLU A 420 -15.03 -2.29 -22.95
CA GLU A 420 -14.43 -2.64 -24.22
C GLU A 420 -15.20 -1.90 -25.30
N SER A 421 -14.47 -1.21 -26.18
CA SER A 421 -15.02 -0.46 -27.29
C SER A 421 -15.99 -1.33 -28.10
N SER A 422 -17.25 -1.38 -27.69
CA SER A 422 -18.36 -1.79 -28.51
C SER A 422 -18.57 -0.62 -29.45
N SER A 423 -17.97 -0.74 -30.64
CA SER A 423 -18.40 0.03 -31.80
C SER A 423 -19.92 -0.11 -31.93
N PRO A 424 -20.70 0.98 -31.84
CA PRO A 424 -22.13 0.92 -32.09
C PRO A 424 -22.30 0.97 -33.61
N ASP A 425 -22.10 -0.14 -34.29
CA ASP A 425 -22.43 -0.30 -35.72
C ASP A 425 -22.58 -1.78 -36.05
N ARG A 426 -23.67 -2.40 -35.56
CA ARG A 426 -24.35 -3.51 -36.24
C ARG A 426 -25.84 -3.41 -35.95
N ASP A 427 -26.49 -2.58 -36.74
CA ASP A 427 -27.94 -2.63 -36.91
C ASP A 427 -28.37 -3.99 -37.45
N ALA A 428 -29.47 -4.47 -36.86
CA ALA A 428 -30.54 -5.25 -37.48
C ALA A 428 -30.18 -6.54 -38.25
N ALA A 429 -30.29 -7.68 -37.56
CA ALA A 429 -30.94 -8.86 -38.14
C ALA A 429 -31.43 -9.83 -37.06
N ASP A 430 -32.77 -9.91 -37.00
CA ASP A 430 -33.56 -11.12 -36.85
C ASP A 430 -33.86 -11.69 -35.44
N GLU A 431 -35.09 -11.42 -35.02
CA GLU A 431 -35.81 -12.09 -33.95
C GLU A 431 -36.34 -13.44 -34.45
N THR A 432 -35.89 -14.55 -33.86
CA THR A 432 -36.69 -15.78 -33.85
C THR A 432 -36.80 -16.35 -32.44
N LYS A 433 -38.01 -16.18 -31.89
CA LYS A 433 -38.60 -16.89 -30.75
C LYS A 433 -38.37 -18.40 -30.87
N THR A 434 -38.06 -19.06 -29.76
CA THR A 434 -38.59 -20.41 -29.49
C THR A 434 -38.74 -20.62 -27.99
N GLU A 435 -39.99 -20.64 -27.54
CA GLU A 435 -40.44 -21.17 -26.25
C GLU A 435 -40.17 -22.68 -26.18
N LYS A 436 -39.75 -23.19 -25.01
CA LYS A 436 -40.22 -24.50 -24.52
C LYS A 436 -40.05 -24.64 -23.00
N SER A 437 -41.10 -25.23 -22.46
CA SER A 437 -41.58 -25.41 -21.09
C SER A 437 -40.76 -26.36 -20.18
N PRO A 438 -41.04 -26.38 -18.86
CA PRO A 438 -40.35 -27.23 -17.87
C PRO A 438 -41.02 -28.61 -17.71
N PRO A 439 -40.36 -29.55 -17.01
CA PRO A 439 -41.11 -30.59 -16.30
C PRO A 439 -40.76 -30.70 -14.80
N ASP A 440 -41.79 -31.20 -14.11
CA ASP A 440 -42.00 -31.44 -12.69
C ASP A 440 -41.07 -32.45 -11.99
N LYS A 441 -40.95 -32.22 -10.67
CA LYS A 441 -41.02 -33.12 -9.49
C LYS A 441 -40.58 -34.59 -9.61
N ASP A 442 -39.83 -35.07 -8.62
CA ASP A 442 -40.29 -36.18 -7.77
C ASP A 442 -39.51 -36.33 -6.45
N ALA A 443 -40.22 -36.88 -5.48
CA ALA A 443 -39.94 -36.99 -4.05
C ALA A 443 -39.07 -38.19 -3.66
N ASN A 444 -38.39 -38.11 -2.49
CA ASN A 444 -38.36 -39.17 -1.47
C ASN A 444 -37.57 -38.77 -0.22
N GLU A 445 -38.28 -38.63 0.90
CA GLU A 445 -37.79 -38.92 2.27
C GLU A 445 -38.18 -40.36 2.63
N PRO A 446 -37.52 -40.99 3.62
CA PRO A 446 -38.27 -41.21 4.86
C PRO A 446 -37.46 -41.08 6.17
N ASN A 447 -38.13 -40.47 7.17
CA ASN A 447 -38.28 -40.82 8.59
C ASN A 447 -37.22 -41.67 9.33
N HIS A 448 -36.77 -41.18 10.49
CA HIS A 448 -37.12 -41.85 11.76
C HIS A 448 -37.03 -40.92 12.99
N GLU A 449 -38.04 -41.09 13.84
CA GLU A 449 -38.36 -40.45 15.11
C GLU A 449 -37.38 -40.87 16.23
N ASP A 450 -37.18 -40.00 17.24
CA ASP A 450 -37.49 -40.38 18.63
C ASP A 450 -37.53 -39.16 19.56
N ALA A 451 -38.59 -39.16 20.37
CA ALA A 451 -38.98 -38.14 21.33
C ALA A 451 -38.50 -38.50 22.74
N ALA A 452 -38.19 -37.48 23.55
CA ALA A 452 -38.41 -37.55 25.00
C ALA A 452 -38.63 -36.14 25.57
N SER A 453 -39.90 -35.89 25.85
CA SER A 453 -40.46 -34.80 26.65
C SER A 453 -40.08 -34.94 28.13
N CYS A 454 -40.00 -33.82 28.84
CA CYS A 454 -40.64 -33.62 30.15
C CYS A 454 -40.57 -32.14 30.57
N ASP A 455 -41.74 -31.51 30.58
CA ASP A 455 -42.04 -30.21 31.19
C ASP A 455 -41.97 -30.23 32.73
N GLY A 456 -41.70 -29.06 33.33
CA GLY A 456 -41.84 -28.88 34.79
C GLY A 456 -41.59 -27.45 35.29
N LYS A 457 -42.65 -26.65 35.29
CA LYS A 457 -42.79 -25.23 35.75
C LYS A 457 -42.25 -24.91 37.17
N GLY A 458 -41.92 -23.63 37.40
CA GLY A 458 -42.15 -23.01 38.73
C GLY A 458 -41.35 -21.76 39.14
N SER A 459 -41.75 -20.58 38.62
CA SER A 459 -41.91 -19.26 39.30
C SER A 459 -40.92 -18.68 40.35
N LYS A 460 -40.63 -17.37 40.13
CA LYS A 460 -40.70 -16.18 41.05
C LYS A 460 -39.41 -15.50 41.55
N GLU A 461 -39.47 -14.16 41.39
CA GLU A 461 -38.96 -13.06 42.24
C GLU A 461 -37.46 -12.67 42.22
N GLN A 462 -37.20 -11.43 41.74
CA GLN A 462 -36.03 -10.57 42.07
C GLN A 462 -36.12 -10.11 43.54
N PRO A 463 -35.06 -9.62 44.25
CA PRO A 463 -33.96 -8.76 43.74
C PRO A 463 -32.56 -8.91 44.43
N GLY A 464 -31.57 -8.17 43.92
CA GLY A 464 -30.42 -7.71 44.74
C GLY A 464 -29.03 -7.89 44.11
N PHE A 465 -28.46 -6.82 43.55
CA PHE A 465 -27.03 -6.72 43.27
C PHE A 465 -26.26 -6.65 44.61
N LYS A 466 -25.45 -7.67 44.90
CA LYS A 466 -24.37 -7.63 45.90
C LYS A 466 -23.04 -7.81 45.17
N THR A 467 -22.12 -6.88 45.40
CA THR A 467 -20.70 -6.95 45.02
C THR A 467 -20.04 -8.23 45.54
N PRO A 468 -19.16 -8.90 44.77
CA PRO A 468 -18.38 -10.03 45.26
C PRO A 468 -17.13 -9.57 46.06
N PRO A 469 -16.60 -10.43 46.95
CA PRO A 469 -15.63 -10.08 47.99
C PRO A 469 -14.16 -10.06 47.51
N SER A 470 -13.35 -9.40 48.33
CA SER A 470 -11.95 -9.00 48.23
C SER A 470 -10.88 -10.12 48.16
N ASP A 471 -11.25 -11.36 47.84
CA ASP A 471 -10.35 -12.53 47.92
C ASP A 471 -9.25 -12.59 46.85
N LEU A 472 -9.36 -11.78 45.79
CA LEU A 472 -8.31 -11.69 44.76
C LEU A 472 -7.14 -10.79 45.16
N SER A 473 -7.35 -9.84 46.10
CA SER A 473 -6.27 -8.91 46.49
C SER A 473 -5.26 -9.57 47.43
N GLU A 474 -5.72 -10.43 48.35
CA GLU A 474 -4.82 -11.16 49.26
C GLU A 474 -4.01 -12.24 48.54
N LYS A 475 -4.56 -12.88 47.50
CA LYS A 475 -3.82 -13.83 46.65
C LYS A 475 -2.72 -13.17 45.82
N LEU A 476 -2.88 -11.89 45.46
CA LEU A 476 -1.89 -11.13 44.71
C LEU A 476 -0.73 -10.61 45.59
N GLU A 477 -1.00 -10.27 46.85
CA GLU A 477 0.07 -9.91 47.80
C GLU A 477 0.91 -11.12 48.25
N THR A 478 0.29 -12.29 48.41
CA THR A 478 1.03 -13.53 48.76
C THR A 478 1.95 -14.01 47.63
N LEU A 479 1.59 -13.76 46.36
CA LEU A 479 2.48 -14.05 45.22
C LEU A 479 3.63 -13.04 45.10
N ARG A 480 3.40 -11.75 45.44
CA ARG A 480 4.47 -10.74 45.49
C ARG A 480 5.52 -11.02 46.57
N LEU A 481 5.10 -11.48 47.74
CA LEU A 481 6.02 -11.85 48.83
C LEU A 481 6.90 -13.06 48.48
N LYS A 482 6.38 -14.02 47.71
CA LYS A 482 7.15 -15.21 47.26
C LYS A 482 8.19 -14.89 46.19
N ALA A 483 7.95 -13.90 45.32
CA ALA A 483 8.90 -13.50 44.29
C ALA A 483 10.11 -12.70 44.83
N SER A 484 10.02 -12.15 46.05
CA SER A 484 11.06 -11.29 46.63
C SER A 484 12.19 -12.03 47.38
N LYS A 485 12.11 -13.37 47.51
CA LYS A 485 13.06 -14.16 48.31
C LYS A 485 13.70 -15.28 47.48
N SER A 486 14.58 -14.92 46.55
CA SER A 486 15.54 -15.88 45.97
C SER A 486 16.80 -15.14 45.51
N PRO A 487 17.94 -15.25 46.22
CA PRO A 487 19.22 -14.81 45.68
C PRO A 487 19.77 -15.91 44.76
N ILE A 488 19.93 -15.59 43.47
CA ILE A 488 20.59 -16.47 42.50
C ILE A 488 22.10 -16.33 42.69
N ALA A 489 22.71 -17.34 43.32
CA ALA A 489 24.16 -17.51 43.37
C ALA A 489 24.63 -18.15 42.06
N PHE A 490 25.53 -17.49 41.34
CA PHE A 490 26.22 -18.04 40.19
C PHE A 490 27.40 -18.92 40.65
N GLU A 491 27.22 -20.24 40.58
CA GLU A 491 28.32 -21.20 40.69
C GLU A 491 29.05 -21.31 39.35
N LYS A 492 30.35 -21.01 39.38
CA LYS A 492 31.28 -21.19 38.25
C LYS A 492 31.84 -22.61 38.32
N LYS A 493 31.71 -23.40 37.25
CA LYS A 493 32.46 -24.66 37.08
C LYS A 493 33.33 -24.63 35.81
N PRO A 494 34.43 -25.41 35.80
CA PRO A 494 35.59 -25.14 34.96
C PRO A 494 35.54 -25.85 33.60
N GLU A 495 36.31 -25.28 32.66
CA GLU A 495 36.62 -25.81 31.34
C GLU A 495 37.47 -27.09 31.41
N GLU A 496 37.07 -28.10 30.64
CA GLU A 496 37.94 -29.21 30.22
C GLU A 496 37.93 -29.33 28.69
N ASN A 497 39.11 -29.67 28.18
CA ASN A 497 39.54 -29.63 26.79
C ASN A 497 39.11 -30.85 25.94
N SER A 498 39.11 -30.61 24.62
CA SER A 498 39.48 -31.53 23.49
C SER A 498 38.32 -32.22 22.71
N PRO A 499 38.57 -32.81 21.52
CA PRO A 499 38.38 -32.13 20.23
C PRO A 499 37.59 -32.98 19.18
N SER A 500 37.48 -32.46 17.95
CA SER A 500 36.92 -33.10 16.72
C SER A 500 35.38 -33.10 16.65
N GLN A 501 34.70 -32.93 15.52
CA GLN A 501 34.92 -33.47 14.18
C GLN A 501 34.09 -32.66 13.15
N ASP A 502 34.57 -32.61 11.90
CA ASP A 502 33.85 -32.17 10.71
C ASP A 502 32.45 -32.80 10.59
N HIS A 503 31.43 -32.01 10.23
CA HIS A 503 30.39 -32.39 9.27
C HIS A 503 29.69 -31.15 8.72
N SER A 504 29.93 -30.88 7.44
CA SER A 504 29.13 -29.98 6.60
C SER A 504 27.82 -30.67 6.22
N GLU A 505 26.67 -30.14 6.65
CA GLU A 505 25.37 -30.55 6.11
C GLU A 505 24.65 -29.37 5.45
N GLN A 506 24.50 -29.51 4.14
CA GLN A 506 23.64 -28.73 3.27
C GLN A 506 22.17 -29.07 3.59
N SER A 507 21.42 -28.09 4.11
CA SER A 507 19.97 -28.20 4.24
C SER A 507 19.31 -27.83 2.91
N ALA A 508 18.84 -28.84 2.19
CA ALA A 508 18.00 -28.71 1.01
C ALA A 508 16.52 -28.93 1.39
N CYS A 509 15.70 -27.88 1.30
CA CYS A 509 14.25 -28.00 1.42
C CYS A 509 13.64 -28.60 0.13
N PRO A 510 12.85 -29.69 0.19
CA PRO A 510 12.34 -30.35 -1.01
C PRO A 510 10.82 -30.15 -1.17
N TRP A 511 10.37 -29.05 -1.77
CA TRP A 511 8.98 -28.96 -2.27
C TRP A 511 8.88 -28.16 -3.57
N PHE A 512 9.14 -28.84 -4.70
CA PHE A 512 8.46 -28.60 -5.98
C PHE A 512 8.62 -29.85 -6.87
N THR A 513 7.72 -30.80 -6.75
CA THR A 513 7.55 -31.88 -7.73
C THR A 513 6.98 -31.28 -9.01
N THR A 514 7.80 -31.30 -10.06
CA THR A 514 7.45 -30.85 -11.40
C THR A 514 6.66 -31.96 -12.10
N LEU A 515 5.41 -31.69 -12.49
CA LEU A 515 4.65 -32.55 -13.40
C LEU A 515 5.33 -32.54 -14.78
N LYS A 516 6.08 -33.61 -15.10
CA LYS A 516 6.57 -33.88 -16.45
C LYS A 516 5.40 -34.38 -17.32
N ARG A 517 4.96 -33.56 -18.27
CA ARG A 517 4.14 -34.02 -19.42
C ARG A 517 5.06 -34.77 -20.39
N SER A 518 4.70 -36.01 -20.69
CA SER A 518 5.34 -36.88 -21.69
C SER A 518 4.96 -36.45 -23.12
N PRO A 519 5.87 -36.56 -24.12
CA PRO A 519 5.57 -36.22 -25.51
C PRO A 519 4.82 -37.37 -26.22
N ARG A 520 3.71 -37.04 -26.89
CA ARG A 520 3.05 -37.97 -27.83
C ARG A 520 3.93 -38.14 -29.07
N GLY A 521 4.44 -39.35 -29.25
CA GLY A 521 5.07 -39.80 -30.48
C GLY A 521 4.04 -40.01 -31.59
N SER A 522 4.35 -39.44 -32.75
CA SER A 522 3.77 -39.75 -34.05
C SER A 522 4.39 -41.04 -34.58
N LYS A 523 3.57 -41.98 -35.06
CA LYS A 523 4.01 -43.01 -36.02
C LYS A 523 2.97 -43.15 -37.12
N ARG A 524 3.43 -42.83 -38.33
CA ARG A 524 2.97 -43.38 -39.61
C ARG A 524 3.37 -44.86 -39.67
N THR A 525 2.41 -45.72 -40.01
CA THR A 525 2.36 -46.63 -41.17
C THR A 525 1.10 -47.46 -41.03
#